data_AF-X0Z3L7-F1
#
_entry.id   AF-X0Z3L7-F1
#
_cell.length_a   1.000
_cell.length_b   1.000
_cell.length_c   1.000
_cell.angle_alpha   90.00
_cell.angle_beta   90.00
_cell.angle_gamma   90.00
#
_symmetry.space_group_name_H-M   'P 1'
#
loop_
_entity.id
_entity.type
_entity.pdbx_description
1 polymer ?
#
loop_
_entity_poly.entity_id
_entity_poly.type
_entity_poly.pdbx_seq_one_letter_code
_entity_poly.pdbx_strand_id
1 'polypeptide(L)'
;QNSPLNALADVLGVPGVPSGCAGDLPACAERIRNAYGFLATKHILDRSVEFCKAGGKQLMCLLLCPRATRQAMRNQPRYDQTIVDHLKENAIRFFDMNLVHREDYKSFNLSIEDYLKRYYIGHYSPVGNHFFAYAVKDTIVAWLDPKPITYRETGDPTTDFTGYLPDSGAR
;
A
#
# COMPACT_ATOMS: atom_id res chain seq x y z
N GLN A 1 2.52 -4.95 39.29
CA GLN A 1 2.87 -3.52 39.25
C GLN A 1 2.26 -2.92 37.99
N ASN A 2 1.35 -1.95 38.12
CA ASN A 2 0.64 -1.31 37.00
C ASN A 2 1.60 -0.39 36.22
N SER A 3 2.35 -0.97 35.29
CA SER A 3 3.08 -0.20 34.28
C SER A 3 2.08 0.52 33.36
N PRO A 4 2.34 1.77 32.91
CA PRO A 4 1.54 2.44 31.88
C PRO A 4 1.30 1.58 30.63
N LEU A 5 2.24 0.69 30.30
CA LEU A 5 2.10 -0.26 29.19
C LEU A 5 1.02 -1.32 29.45
N ASN A 6 0.86 -1.76 30.70
CA ASN A 6 -0.18 -2.74 31.05
C ASN A 6 -1.56 -2.07 31.08
N ALA A 7 -1.66 -0.84 31.57
CA ALA A 7 -2.89 -0.06 31.47
C ALA A 7 -3.31 0.17 30.01
N LEU A 8 -2.35 0.46 29.12
CA LEU A 8 -2.63 0.57 27.69
C LEU A 8 -3.05 -0.78 27.08
N ALA A 9 -2.39 -1.87 27.46
CA ALA A 9 -2.73 -3.21 26.99
C ALA A 9 -4.17 -3.60 27.37
N ASP A 10 -4.60 -3.27 28.59
CA ASP A 10 -5.96 -3.49 29.07
C ASP A 10 -6.99 -2.72 28.23
N VAL A 11 -6.73 -1.42 27.95
CA VAL A 11 -7.59 -0.60 27.08
C VAL A 11 -7.67 -1.16 25.66
N LEU A 12 -6.57 -1.73 25.15
CA LEU A 12 -6.49 -2.31 23.82
C LEU A 12 -7.02 -3.76 23.75
N GLY A 13 -7.37 -4.36 24.88
CA GLY A 13 -7.81 -5.77 24.95
C GLY A 13 -6.73 -6.77 24.53
N VAL A 14 -5.45 -6.46 24.73
CA VAL A 14 -4.32 -7.36 24.40
C VAL A 14 -3.55 -7.76 25.66
N PRO A 15 -2.86 -8.92 25.65
CA PRO A 15 -2.04 -9.31 26.79
C PRO A 15 -0.96 -8.26 27.11
N GLY A 16 -0.91 -7.84 28.38
CA GLY A 16 0.12 -6.95 28.91
C GLY A 16 1.53 -7.56 28.94
N VAL A 17 2.48 -6.84 29.53
CA VAL A 17 3.86 -7.29 29.75
C VAL A 17 3.92 -8.07 31.07
N PRO A 18 4.24 -9.37 31.06
CA PRO A 18 4.35 -10.16 32.28
C PRO A 18 5.47 -9.64 33.18
N SER A 19 5.25 -9.66 34.49
CA SER A 19 6.30 -9.35 35.47
C SER A 19 7.32 -10.51 35.46
N GLY A 20 8.55 -10.27 34.99
CA GLY A 20 9.64 -11.26 34.99
C GLY A 20 10.02 -11.88 33.65
N CYS A 21 9.42 -11.45 32.53
CA CYS A 21 9.79 -11.95 31.20
C CYS A 21 11.02 -11.22 30.64
N ALA A 22 12.21 -11.52 31.16
CA ALA A 22 13.46 -10.95 30.64
C ALA A 22 13.76 -11.40 29.19
N GLY A 23 13.13 -12.48 28.70
CA GLY A 23 13.38 -13.05 27.38
C GLY A 23 12.43 -12.61 26.25
N ASP A 24 11.22 -12.10 26.55
CA ASP A 24 10.19 -11.82 25.52
C ASP A 24 9.58 -10.41 25.61
N LEU A 25 10.27 -9.51 26.31
CA LEU A 25 9.88 -8.10 26.43
C LEU A 25 9.72 -7.41 25.05
N PRO A 26 10.60 -7.63 24.05
CA PRO A 26 10.44 -7.00 22.74
C PRO A 26 9.15 -7.41 22.01
N ALA A 27 8.78 -8.69 22.04
CA ALA A 27 7.56 -9.15 21.36
C ALA A 27 6.30 -8.67 22.09
N CYS A 28 6.33 -8.61 23.42
CA CYS A 28 5.23 -8.03 24.21
C CYS A 28 5.05 -6.54 23.90
N ALA A 29 6.14 -5.77 23.87
CA ALA A 29 6.10 -4.36 23.51
C ALA A 29 5.63 -4.15 22.07
N GLU A 30 6.09 -4.98 21.14
CA GLU A 30 5.65 -4.93 19.74
C GLU A 30 4.16 -5.21 19.60
N ARG A 31 3.61 -6.19 20.32
CA ARG A 31 2.18 -6.50 20.31
C ARG A 31 1.35 -5.30 20.75
N ILE A 32 1.69 -4.69 21.88
CA ILE A 32 0.99 -3.51 22.40
C ILE A 32 1.10 -2.34 21.41
N ARG A 33 2.31 -2.09 20.88
CA ARG A 33 2.55 -1.05 19.87
C ARG A 33 1.72 -1.26 18.62
N ASN A 34 1.68 -2.49 18.10
CA ASN A 34 0.91 -2.82 16.90
C ASN A 34 -0.60 -2.64 17.17
N ALA A 35 -1.11 -3.14 18.30
CA ALA A 35 -2.52 -3.00 18.67
C ALA A 35 -2.92 -1.52 18.77
N TYR A 36 -2.11 -0.70 19.43
CA TYR A 36 -2.32 0.74 19.50
C TYR A 36 -2.29 1.39 18.10
N GLY A 37 -1.24 1.11 17.33
CA GLY A 37 -1.06 1.66 15.99
C GLY A 37 -2.20 1.31 15.05
N PHE A 38 -2.72 0.08 15.14
CA PHE A 38 -3.86 -0.35 14.34
C PHE A 38 -5.16 0.31 14.78
N LEU A 39 -5.42 0.42 16.08
CA LEU A 39 -6.60 1.13 16.57
C LEU A 39 -6.59 2.61 16.14
N ALA A 40 -5.44 3.27 16.28
CA ALA A 40 -5.27 4.65 15.81
C ALA A 40 -5.45 4.77 14.30
N THR A 41 -4.93 3.81 13.52
CA THR A 41 -5.08 3.80 12.06
C THR A 41 -6.54 3.63 11.65
N LYS A 42 -7.29 2.72 12.29
CA LYS A 42 -8.73 2.56 12.04
C LYS A 42 -9.48 3.86 12.31
N HIS A 43 -9.21 4.51 13.44
CA HIS A 43 -9.80 5.80 13.74
C HIS A 43 -9.48 6.87 12.68
N ILE A 44 -8.23 6.94 12.21
CA ILE A 44 -7.83 7.87 11.14
C ILE A 44 -8.55 7.54 9.82
N LEU A 45 -8.71 6.25 9.49
CA LEU A 45 -9.43 5.83 8.29
C LEU A 45 -10.90 6.28 8.35
N ASP A 46 -11.56 6.09 9.49
CA ASP A 46 -12.96 6.50 9.68
C ASP A 46 -13.10 8.03 9.53
N ARG A 47 -12.20 8.79 10.16
CA ARG A 47 -12.16 10.26 10.04
C ARG A 47 -11.84 10.71 8.61
N SER A 48 -11.00 9.98 7.89
CA SER A 48 -10.68 10.27 6.49
C SER A 48 -11.89 10.03 5.58
N VAL A 49 -12.66 8.97 5.82
CA VAL A 49 -13.92 8.72 5.11
C VAL A 49 -14.91 9.85 5.34
N GLU A 50 -15.10 10.27 6.59
CA GLU A 50 -15.98 11.40 6.94
C GLU A 50 -15.53 12.70 6.27
N PHE A 51 -14.23 13.01 6.33
CA PHE A 51 -13.65 14.19 5.70
C PHE A 51 -13.88 14.20 4.19
N CYS A 52 -13.59 13.09 3.51
CA CYS A 52 -13.82 12.96 2.07
C CYS A 52 -15.30 13.15 1.73
N LYS A 53 -16.21 12.50 2.47
CA LYS A 53 -17.66 12.63 2.26
C LYS A 53 -18.14 14.07 2.41
N ALA A 54 -17.70 14.77 3.45
CA ALA A 54 -18.06 16.17 3.68
C ALA A 54 -17.59 17.10 2.55
N GLY A 55 -16.45 16.78 1.91
CA GLY A 55 -15.92 17.53 0.77
C GLY A 55 -16.41 17.07 -0.61
N GLY A 56 -17.38 16.15 -0.68
CA GLY A 56 -17.82 15.56 -1.95
C GLY A 56 -16.71 14.81 -2.68
N LYS A 57 -15.76 14.24 -1.94
CA LYS A 57 -14.64 13.44 -2.44
C LYS A 57 -14.83 11.97 -2.09
N GLN A 58 -14.14 11.10 -2.83
CA GLN A 58 -14.10 9.67 -2.56
C GLN A 58 -12.70 9.28 -2.08
N LEU A 59 -12.62 8.26 -1.22
CA LEU A 59 -11.37 7.75 -0.65
C LEU A 59 -11.02 6.39 -1.27
N MET A 60 -9.73 6.18 -1.54
CA MET A 60 -9.12 4.87 -1.79
C MET A 60 -7.87 4.74 -0.93
N CYS A 61 -7.75 3.62 -0.22
CA CYS A 61 -6.58 3.31 0.60
C CYS A 61 -5.61 2.41 -0.17
N LEU A 62 -4.32 2.76 -0.22
CA LEU A 62 -3.31 1.93 -0.86
C LEU A 62 -2.43 1.28 0.21
N LEU A 63 -2.41 -0.06 0.26
CA LEU A 63 -1.67 -0.81 1.27
C LEU A 63 -0.34 -1.31 0.74
N LEU A 64 0.72 -1.04 1.49
CA LEU A 64 2.06 -1.58 1.25
C LEU A 64 2.84 -1.62 2.54
N CYS A 65 3.32 -2.81 2.92
CA CYS A 65 4.25 -2.97 4.02
C CYS A 65 5.20 -4.14 3.73
N PRO A 66 6.53 -3.93 3.68
CA PRO A 66 7.49 -5.01 3.40
C PRO A 66 7.37 -6.22 4.33
N ARG A 67 6.88 -6.03 5.57
CA ARG A 67 6.59 -7.12 6.50
C ARG A 67 5.35 -7.91 6.07
N ALA A 68 4.25 -7.21 5.78
CA ALA A 68 3.01 -7.83 5.31
C ALA A 68 3.22 -8.55 3.97
N THR A 69 3.98 -7.95 3.04
CA THR A 69 4.39 -8.57 1.78
C THR A 69 5.11 -9.90 2.02
N ARG A 70 6.13 -9.93 2.88
CA ARG A 70 6.84 -11.18 3.21
C ARG A 70 5.91 -12.23 3.79
N GLN A 71 5.04 -11.84 4.72
CA GLN A 71 4.06 -12.75 5.31
C GLN A 71 3.12 -13.32 4.24
N ALA A 72 2.59 -12.48 3.36
CA ALA A 72 1.73 -12.89 2.25
C ALA A 72 2.44 -13.85 1.29
N MET A 73 3.68 -13.56 0.90
CA MET A 73 4.51 -14.42 0.03
C MET A 73 4.84 -15.77 0.68
N ARG A 74 4.97 -15.82 2.01
CA ARG A 74 5.19 -17.06 2.78
C ARG A 74 3.90 -17.81 3.11
N ASN A 75 2.73 -17.34 2.64
CA ASN A 75 1.41 -17.83 3.04
C ASN A 75 1.20 -17.82 4.57
N GLN A 76 1.78 -16.84 5.26
CA GLN A 76 1.62 -16.62 6.69
C GLN A 76 0.52 -15.59 6.96
N PRO A 77 -0.14 -15.66 8.14
CA PRO A 77 -1.02 -14.59 8.59
C PRO A 77 -0.29 -13.25 8.60
N ARG A 78 -0.99 -12.24 8.09
CA ARG A 78 -0.50 -10.86 8.08
C ARG A 78 -0.66 -10.22 9.43
N TYR A 79 0.36 -9.50 9.89
CA TYR A 79 0.30 -8.78 11.16
C TYR A 79 -0.70 -7.61 11.11
N ASP A 80 -0.94 -7.04 9.92
CA ASP A 80 -1.86 -5.93 9.67
C ASP A 80 -3.25 -6.42 9.18
N GLN A 81 -3.57 -7.70 9.34
CA GLN A 81 -4.84 -8.28 8.87
C GLN A 81 -6.05 -7.49 9.39
N THR A 82 -6.01 -7.03 10.64
CA THR A 82 -7.07 -6.23 11.26
C THR A 82 -7.37 -4.91 10.54
N ILE A 83 -6.40 -4.34 9.81
CA ILE A 83 -6.61 -3.16 8.96
C ILE A 83 -7.30 -3.54 7.67
N VAL A 84 -6.89 -4.65 7.04
CA VAL A 84 -7.54 -5.18 5.84
C VAL A 84 -9.00 -5.53 6.12
N ASP A 85 -9.27 -6.15 7.27
CA ASP A 85 -10.62 -6.51 7.70
C ASP A 85 -11.47 -5.25 7.93
N HIS A 86 -10.93 -4.24 8.63
CA HIS A 86 -11.61 -2.96 8.85
C HIS A 86 -12.00 -2.28 7.52
N LEU A 87 -11.09 -2.28 6.53
CA LEU A 87 -11.38 -1.71 5.21
C LEU A 87 -12.52 -2.46 4.51
N LYS A 88 -12.55 -3.79 4.60
CA LYS A 88 -13.61 -4.63 4.00
C LYS A 88 -14.95 -4.45 4.71
N GLU A 89 -14.97 -4.54 6.04
CA GLU A 89 -16.18 -4.44 6.88
C GLU A 89 -16.87 -3.09 6.69
N ASN A 90 -16.09 -2.01 6.52
CA ASN A 90 -16.61 -0.66 6.32
C ASN A 90 -16.77 -0.27 4.85
N ALA A 91 -16.62 -1.22 3.92
CA ALA A 91 -16.69 -1.00 2.48
C ALA A 91 -15.80 0.16 1.98
N ILE A 92 -14.65 0.37 2.64
CA ILE A 92 -13.66 1.37 2.24
C ILE A 92 -12.89 0.78 1.07
N ARG A 93 -12.89 1.48 -0.08
CA ARG A 93 -12.16 1.03 -1.26
C ARG A 93 -10.67 0.99 -0.97
N PHE A 94 -10.00 -0.11 -1.32
CA PHE A 94 -8.56 -0.23 -1.15
C PHE A 94 -7.89 -1.03 -2.27
N PHE A 95 -6.59 -0.82 -2.42
CA PHE A 95 -5.70 -1.58 -3.30
C PHE A 95 -4.57 -2.16 -2.45
N ASP A 96 -4.30 -3.47 -2.61
CA ASP A 96 -3.38 -4.19 -1.74
C ASP A 96 -2.14 -4.67 -2.49
N MET A 97 -1.08 -3.85 -2.45
CA MET A 97 0.16 -4.15 -3.14
C MET A 97 0.90 -5.35 -2.55
N ASN A 98 0.64 -5.70 -1.29
CA ASN A 98 1.26 -6.87 -0.66
C ASN A 98 0.82 -8.16 -1.38
N LEU A 99 -0.44 -8.21 -1.82
CA LEU A 99 -0.99 -9.34 -2.59
C LEU A 99 -0.51 -9.33 -4.04
N VAL A 100 -0.31 -8.14 -4.63
CA VAL A 100 0.28 -8.02 -5.98
C VAL A 100 1.68 -8.62 -6.02
N HIS A 101 2.53 -8.29 -5.03
CA HIS A 101 3.86 -8.90 -4.91
C HIS A 101 3.81 -10.42 -4.73
N ARG A 102 2.86 -10.92 -3.91
CA ARG A 102 2.66 -12.37 -3.74
C ARG A 102 2.32 -13.05 -5.06
N GLU A 103 1.48 -12.43 -5.89
CA GLU A 103 1.10 -12.99 -7.18
C GLU A 103 2.26 -12.94 -8.18
N ASP A 104 2.88 -11.77 -8.33
CA ASP A 104 4.02 -11.56 -9.23
C ASP A 104 5.18 -12.52 -8.93
N TYR A 105 5.47 -12.75 -7.65
CA TYR A 105 6.51 -13.67 -7.19
C TYR A 105 6.38 -15.10 -7.73
N LYS A 106 5.16 -15.57 -8.03
CA LYS A 106 4.96 -16.92 -8.59
C LYS A 106 5.65 -17.13 -9.95
N SER A 107 5.98 -16.03 -10.64
CA SER A 107 6.69 -16.05 -11.92
C SER A 107 8.22 -16.10 -11.76
N PHE A 108 8.73 -16.18 -10.52
CA PHE A 108 10.16 -16.13 -10.23
C PHE A 108 10.65 -17.40 -9.55
N ASN A 109 11.83 -17.88 -9.99
CA ASN A 109 12.59 -18.91 -9.30
C ASN A 109 13.70 -18.27 -8.44
N LEU A 110 13.31 -17.35 -7.56
CA LEU A 110 14.21 -16.63 -6.65
C LEU A 110 13.83 -16.93 -5.20
N SER A 111 14.74 -16.65 -4.26
CA SER A 111 14.33 -16.51 -2.86
C SER A 111 13.43 -15.27 -2.70
N ILE A 112 12.58 -15.25 -1.67
CA ILE A 112 11.74 -14.08 -1.34
C ILE A 112 12.60 -12.82 -1.17
N GLU A 113 13.74 -12.92 -0.50
CA GLU A 113 14.59 -11.74 -0.26
C GLU A 113 15.26 -11.25 -1.55
N ASP A 114 15.69 -12.14 -2.44
CA ASP A 114 16.28 -11.73 -3.73
C ASP A 114 15.24 -11.16 -4.69
N TYR A 115 14.00 -11.66 -4.64
CA TYR A 115 12.88 -11.02 -5.31
C TYR A 115 12.64 -9.59 -4.77
N LEU A 116 12.58 -9.41 -3.44
CA LEU A 116 12.32 -8.10 -2.84
C LEU A 116 13.45 -7.10 -3.10
N LYS A 117 14.72 -7.52 -3.16
CA LYS A 117 15.86 -6.64 -3.52
C LYS A 117 15.69 -5.94 -4.88
N ARG A 118 14.89 -6.50 -5.79
CA ARG A 118 14.57 -5.85 -7.08
C ARG A 118 13.76 -4.57 -6.91
N TYR A 119 12.97 -4.48 -5.84
CA TYR A 119 12.01 -3.40 -5.62
C TYR A 119 12.36 -2.50 -4.43
N TYR A 120 13.14 -2.97 -3.46
CA TYR A 120 13.41 -2.24 -2.21
C TYR A 120 14.89 -1.89 -1.97
N ILE A 121 15.13 -0.69 -1.43
CA ILE A 121 16.41 -0.16 -0.92
C ILE A 121 16.29 0.35 0.53
N GLY A 122 15.30 -0.18 1.27
CA GLY A 122 14.83 0.34 2.57
C GLY A 122 13.41 0.87 2.47
N HIS A 123 13.15 1.67 1.44
CA HIS A 123 11.83 1.95 0.86
C HIS A 123 11.81 1.46 -0.60
N TYR A 124 10.74 1.70 -1.36
CA TYR A 124 10.77 1.37 -2.79
C TYR A 124 11.87 2.13 -3.53
N SER A 125 12.60 1.39 -4.35
CA SER A 125 13.46 1.91 -5.40
C SER A 125 12.63 2.54 -6.53
N PRO A 126 13.25 3.23 -7.49
CA PRO A 126 12.54 3.69 -8.70
C PRO A 126 11.80 2.56 -9.43
N VAL A 127 12.38 1.36 -9.50
CA VAL A 127 11.75 0.17 -10.08
C VAL A 127 10.53 -0.27 -9.25
N GLY A 128 10.65 -0.23 -7.91
CA GLY A 128 9.53 -0.47 -6.99
C GLY A 128 8.37 0.50 -7.19
N ASN A 129 8.67 1.80 -7.30
CA ASN A 129 7.67 2.84 -7.56
C ASN A 129 7.00 2.65 -8.93
N HIS A 130 7.78 2.33 -9.96
CA HIS A 130 7.22 2.03 -11.28
C HIS A 130 6.29 0.81 -11.25
N PHE A 131 6.71 -0.27 -10.58
CA PHE A 131 5.89 -1.47 -10.45
C PHE A 131 4.57 -1.19 -9.72
N PHE A 132 4.62 -0.42 -8.63
CA PHE A 132 3.43 0.01 -7.90
C PHE A 132 2.48 0.84 -8.79
N ALA A 133 3.01 1.86 -9.47
CA ALA A 133 2.23 2.72 -10.34
C ALA A 133 1.57 1.92 -11.48
N TYR A 134 2.32 0.99 -12.07
CA TYR A 134 1.81 0.11 -13.11
C TYR A 134 0.69 -0.80 -12.59
N ALA A 135 0.86 -1.38 -11.40
CA ALA A 135 -0.10 -2.32 -10.82
C ALA A 135 -1.41 -1.66 -10.37
N VAL A 136 -1.35 -0.43 -9.85
CA VAL A 136 -2.55 0.27 -9.35
C VAL A 136 -3.37 0.93 -10.48
N LYS A 137 -2.77 1.18 -11.65
CA LYS A 137 -3.36 2.01 -12.71
C LYS A 137 -4.78 1.56 -13.09
N ASP A 138 -5.00 0.25 -13.26
CA ASP A 138 -6.27 -0.26 -13.78
C ASP A 138 -7.37 -0.11 -12.72
N THR A 139 -6.99 -0.22 -11.44
CA THR A 139 -7.90 0.04 -10.32
C THR A 139 -8.32 1.51 -10.28
N ILE A 140 -7.40 2.44 -10.53
CA ILE A 140 -7.70 3.88 -10.59
C ILE A 140 -8.55 4.20 -11.82
N VAL A 141 -8.18 3.71 -13.00
CA VAL A 141 -8.93 3.94 -14.24
C VAL A 141 -10.35 3.38 -14.14
N ALA A 142 -10.53 2.19 -13.55
CA ALA A 142 -11.85 1.62 -13.30
C ALA A 142 -12.68 2.49 -12.35
N TRP A 143 -12.04 3.09 -11.34
CA TRP A 143 -12.70 3.92 -10.33
C TRP A 143 -13.13 5.30 -10.84
N LEU A 144 -12.32 5.95 -11.68
CA LEU A 144 -12.60 7.31 -12.14
C LEU A 144 -13.79 7.36 -13.11
N ASP A 145 -14.65 8.35 -12.90
CA ASP A 145 -15.74 8.75 -13.78
C ASP A 145 -15.83 10.30 -13.80
N PRO A 146 -15.65 10.96 -14.97
CA PRO A 146 -15.37 10.38 -16.28
C PRO A 146 -14.01 9.66 -16.31
N LYS A 147 -13.85 8.76 -17.27
CA LYS A 147 -12.54 8.12 -17.50
C LYS A 147 -11.48 9.18 -17.78
N PRO A 148 -10.24 8.99 -17.30
CA PRO A 148 -9.16 9.94 -17.58
C PRO A 148 -8.96 10.06 -19.09
N ILE A 149 -8.81 11.30 -19.55
CA ILE A 149 -8.58 11.60 -20.97
C ILE A 149 -7.16 11.13 -21.33
N THR A 150 -7.02 10.29 -22.35
CA THR A 150 -5.73 9.71 -22.76
C THR A 150 -4.75 10.74 -23.32
N TYR A 151 -5.25 11.71 -24.09
CA TYR A 151 -4.50 12.82 -24.67
C TYR A 151 -5.30 14.10 -24.50
N ARG A 152 -4.68 15.18 -24.03
CA ARG A 152 -5.36 16.48 -24.06
C ARG A 152 -5.62 16.81 -25.53
N GLU A 153 -6.86 17.13 -25.87
CA GLU A 153 -7.17 17.87 -27.09
C GLU A 153 -6.69 19.31 -26.90
N THR A 154 -5.38 19.52 -26.72
CA THR A 154 -4.82 20.81 -27.08
C THR A 154 -4.86 20.77 -28.60
N GLY A 155 -5.58 21.69 -29.24
CA GLY A 155 -5.53 21.87 -30.69
C GLY A 155 -4.15 22.34 -31.17
N ASP A 156 -3.08 21.98 -30.46
CA ASP A 156 -1.71 22.11 -30.88
C ASP A 156 -1.57 21.25 -32.14
N PRO A 157 -1.06 21.83 -33.24
CA PRO A 157 -0.77 21.06 -34.42
C PRO A 157 0.09 19.86 -34.00
N THR A 158 -0.30 18.67 -34.45
CA THR A 158 0.64 17.55 -34.45
C THR A 158 1.93 18.06 -35.05
N THR A 159 3.05 17.88 -34.35
CA THR A 159 4.36 18.19 -34.94
C THR A 159 4.49 17.29 -36.15
N ASP A 160 4.11 17.81 -37.31
CA ASP A 160 4.38 17.19 -38.57
C ASP A 160 5.81 17.57 -38.98
N PHE A 161 6.43 16.68 -39.73
CA PHE A 161 7.74 16.92 -40.30
C PHE A 161 7.62 17.48 -41.72
N THR A 162 6.49 18.14 -42.04
CA THR A 162 6.26 18.71 -43.36
C THR A 162 7.30 19.79 -43.61
N GLY A 163 8.15 19.60 -44.63
CA GLY A 163 9.29 20.49 -44.92
C GLY A 163 10.57 20.23 -44.10
N TYR A 164 10.58 19.22 -43.21
CA TYR A 164 11.78 18.85 -42.45
C TYR A 164 12.79 18.04 -43.29
N LEU A 165 12.29 17.21 -44.20
CA LEU A 165 13.15 16.57 -45.19
C LEU A 165 13.31 17.50 -46.39
N PRO A 166 14.55 17.78 -46.85
CA PRO A 166 14.73 18.49 -48.10
C PRO A 166 14.10 17.68 -49.22
N ASP A 167 13.44 18.37 -50.15
CA ASP A 167 13.00 17.75 -51.40
C ASP A 167 14.23 17.07 -51.99
N SER A 168 14.26 15.74 -51.92
CA SER A 168 15.25 14.96 -52.65
C SER A 168 14.86 15.10 -54.10
N GLY A 169 15.34 16.21 -54.69
CA GLY A 169 15.18 16.52 -56.09
C GLY A 169 15.64 15.31 -56.88
N ALA A 170 14.67 14.52 -57.32
CA ALA A 170 14.89 13.46 -58.28
C ALA A 170 15.50 14.13 -59.51
N ARG A 171 16.79 13.85 -59.72
CA ARG A 171 17.40 13.89 -61.04
C ARG A 171 17.27 12.50 -61.65
#